data_AF-A0A3P6D5B9-F1
#
_entry.id   AF-A0A3P6D5B9-F1
#
_cell.length_a   1.000
_cell.length_b   1.000
_cell.length_c   1.000
_cell.angle_alpha   90.00
_cell.angle_beta   90.00
_cell.angle_gamma   90.00
#
_symmetry.space_group_name_H-M   'P 1'
#
loop_
_entity.id
_entity.type
_entity.pdbx_description
1 polymer ?
#
loop_
_entity_poly.entity_id
_entity_poly.type
_entity_poly.pdbx_seq_one_letter_code
_entity_poly.pdbx_strand_id
1 'polypeptide(L)'
;MWASLKGDPFTETAPVLDYLENSLYKFDDGPFFLGQFSLVDIAYIPFIERFQIVLNELFKCEITAERPKLSAWIEEMNKIDAYVQTKTDSKEIVEIFKGKFMVSLYN
;
A
#
# COMPACT_ATOMS: atom_id res chain seq x y z
N MET A 1 -2.36 -3.37 7.95
CA MET A 1 -3.46 -2.95 7.04
C MET A 1 -4.62 -3.94 6.99
N TRP A 2 -4.45 -5.27 7.09
CA TRP A 2 -5.61 -6.19 7.08
C TRP A 2 -6.73 -5.88 8.10
N ALA A 3 -6.38 -5.38 9.30
CA ALA A 3 -7.34 -4.96 10.32
C ALA A 3 -8.31 -3.86 9.82
N SER A 4 -7.86 -3.00 8.91
CA SER A 4 -8.64 -1.91 8.34
C SER A 4 -9.79 -2.37 7.44
N LEU A 5 -9.82 -3.66 7.05
CA LEU A 5 -10.93 -4.23 6.28
C LEU A 5 -12.14 -4.57 7.18
N LYS A 6 -11.94 -4.65 8.49
CA LYS A 6 -12.98 -4.99 9.48
C LYS A 6 -13.18 -3.92 10.56
N GLY A 7 -12.19 -3.05 10.76
CA GLY A 7 -12.24 -1.90 11.68
C GLY A 7 -12.34 -0.57 10.94
N ASP A 8 -12.07 0.52 11.66
CA ASP A 8 -12.03 1.85 11.06
C ASP A 8 -10.77 2.01 10.18
N PRO A 9 -10.92 2.37 8.89
CA PRO A 9 -9.82 2.33 7.94
C PRO A 9 -8.71 3.35 8.26
N PHE A 10 -9.04 4.49 8.86
CA PHE A 10 -8.07 5.54 9.16
C PHE A 10 -7.23 5.18 10.39
N THR A 11 -7.87 4.74 11.46
CA THR A 11 -7.19 4.38 12.72
C THR A 11 -6.38 3.09 12.60
N GLU A 12 -6.88 2.08 11.87
CA GLU A 12 -6.23 0.78 11.74
C GLU A 12 -5.05 0.77 10.75
N THR A 13 -5.01 1.74 9.81
CA THR A 13 -3.91 1.85 8.84
C THR A 13 -2.79 2.76 9.33
N ALA A 14 -3.11 3.82 10.07
CA ALA A 14 -2.15 4.86 10.45
C ALA A 14 -0.86 4.31 11.10
N PRO A 15 -0.90 3.44 12.13
CA PRO A 15 0.34 2.95 12.77
C PRO A 15 1.25 2.17 11.80
N VAL A 16 0.65 1.44 10.86
CA VAL A 16 1.42 0.67 9.87
C VAL A 16 2.03 1.59 8.83
N LEU A 17 1.26 2.56 8.34
CA LEU A 17 1.74 3.52 7.34
C LEU A 17 2.81 4.45 7.93
N ASP A 18 2.66 4.88 9.18
CA ASP A 18 3.64 5.70 9.90
C ASP A 18 4.93 4.92 10.14
N TYR A 19 4.85 3.60 10.40
CA TYR A 19 6.04 2.76 10.48
C TYR A 19 6.79 2.69 9.15
N LEU A 20 6.08 2.54 8.02
CA LEU A 20 6.69 2.52 6.69
C LEU A 20 7.32 3.88 6.34
N GLU A 21 6.60 4.97 6.58
CA GLU A 21 7.09 6.34 6.40
C GLU A 21 8.39 6.56 7.19
N ASN A 22 8.40 6.25 8.49
CA ASN A 22 9.59 6.37 9.34
C ASN A 22 10.75 5.47 8.88
N SER A 23 10.45 4.27 8.37
CA SER A 23 11.47 3.36 7.85
C SER A 23 12.17 3.93 6.60
N LEU A 24 11.44 4.67 5.76
CA LEU A 24 11.98 5.32 4.56
C LEU A 24 12.83 6.57 4.86
N TYR A 25 12.88 7.05 6.11
CA TYR A 25 13.84 8.08 6.53
C TYR A 25 15.20 7.53 6.97
N LYS A 26 15.33 6.21 7.15
CA LYS A 26 16.51 5.61 7.78
C LYS A 26 17.79 5.74 6.95
N PHE A 27 17.66 5.74 5.64
CA PHE A 27 18.77 5.88 4.68
C PHE A 27 18.53 7.13 3.83
N ASP A 28 19.59 7.89 3.56
CA ASP A 28 19.53 9.19 2.89
C ASP A 28 20.03 9.17 1.44
N ASP A 29 20.50 8.01 0.96
CA ASP A 29 21.06 7.82 -0.37
C ASP A 29 20.01 7.45 -1.44
N GLY A 30 18.73 7.39 -1.09
CA GLY A 30 17.66 7.26 -2.07
C GLY A 30 16.26 7.02 -1.47
N PRO A 31 15.24 6.82 -2.33
CA PRO A 31 13.83 6.77 -1.94
C PRO A 31 13.36 5.36 -1.53
N PHE A 32 14.27 4.38 -1.44
CA PHE A 32 13.95 2.98 -1.14
C PHE A 32 14.22 2.63 0.33
N PHE A 33 13.66 1.51 0.80
CA PHE A 33 13.77 1.11 2.21
C PHE A 33 15.21 0.92 2.70
N LEU A 34 16.14 0.59 1.80
CA LEU A 34 17.57 0.46 2.08
C LEU A 34 18.40 1.50 1.32
N GLY A 35 17.81 2.67 1.01
CA GLY A 35 18.41 3.72 0.20
C GLY A 35 18.28 3.45 -1.29
N GLN A 36 18.88 2.35 -1.75
CA GLN A 36 18.76 1.85 -3.13
C GLN A 36 17.71 0.74 -3.27
N PHE A 37 17.22 0.53 -4.49
CA PHE A 37 16.24 -0.50 -4.81
C PHE A 37 16.73 -1.89 -4.38
N SER A 38 15.88 -2.63 -3.67
CA SER A 38 16.26 -3.88 -3.02
C SER A 38 15.10 -4.89 -2.98
N LEU A 39 15.41 -6.09 -2.46
CA LEU A 39 14.39 -7.11 -2.21
C LEU A 39 13.35 -6.67 -1.18
N VAL A 40 13.66 -5.72 -0.30
CA VAL A 40 12.68 -5.18 0.66
C VAL A 40 11.56 -4.48 -0.10
N ASP A 41 11.90 -3.66 -1.08
CA ASP A 41 10.92 -2.92 -1.89
C ASP A 41 10.01 -3.89 -2.68
N ILE A 42 10.61 -4.92 -3.28
CA ILE A 42 9.90 -5.99 -4.00
C ILE A 42 8.96 -6.75 -3.07
N ALA A 43 9.35 -7.00 -1.82
CA ALA A 43 8.53 -7.72 -0.86
C ALA A 43 7.29 -6.91 -0.43
N TYR A 44 7.42 -5.60 -0.29
CA TYR A 44 6.35 -4.73 0.22
C TYR A 44 5.42 -4.17 -0.87
N ILE A 45 5.95 -3.82 -2.05
CA ILE A 45 5.16 -3.13 -3.09
C ILE A 45 3.85 -3.83 -3.47
N PRO A 46 3.77 -5.16 -3.60
CA PRO A 46 2.53 -5.80 -4.03
C PRO A 46 1.43 -5.66 -2.96
N PHE A 47 1.78 -5.51 -1.69
CA PHE A 47 0.81 -5.28 -0.62
C PHE A 47 0.39 -3.82 -0.59
N ILE A 48 1.34 -2.89 -0.64
CA ILE A 48 1.02 -1.46 -0.61
C ILE A 48 0.16 -1.06 -1.81
N GLU A 49 0.47 -1.56 -3.00
CA GLU A 49 -0.33 -1.36 -4.21
C GLU A 49 -1.79 -1.79 -4.03
N ARG A 50 -2.01 -3.04 -3.58
CA ARG A 50 -3.36 -3.59 -3.41
C ARG A 50 -4.14 -2.86 -2.34
N PHE A 51 -3.50 -2.53 -1.22
CA PHE A 51 -4.16 -1.77 -0.16
C PHE A 51 -4.44 -0.32 -0.56
N GLN A 52 -3.56 0.32 -1.32
CA GLN A 52 -3.84 1.66 -1.87
C GLN A 52 -5.11 1.65 -2.71
N ILE A 53 -5.23 0.68 -3.62
CA ILE A 53 -6.42 0.51 -4.48
C ILE A 53 -7.66 0.27 -3.61
N VAL A 54 -7.64 -0.74 -2.75
CA VAL A 54 -8.81 -1.16 -1.97
C VAL A 54 -9.25 -0.08 -0.97
N LEU A 55 -8.32 0.54 -0.26
CA LEU A 55 -8.62 1.56 0.75
C LEU A 55 -9.15 2.85 0.11
N ASN A 56 -8.59 3.25 -1.02
CA ASN A 56 -9.10 4.39 -1.75
C ASN A 56 -10.49 4.12 -2.35
N GLU A 57 -10.66 2.98 -3.02
CA GLU A 57 -11.92 2.68 -3.72
C GLU A 57 -13.08 2.46 -2.75
N LEU A 58 -12.87 1.66 -1.70
CA LEU A 58 -13.94 1.23 -0.80
C LEU A 58 -14.15 2.17 0.40
N PHE A 59 -13.11 2.85 0.85
CA PHE A 59 -13.14 3.61 2.10
C PHE A 59 -12.72 5.08 1.94
N LYS A 60 -12.32 5.52 0.74
CA LYS A 60 -11.80 6.87 0.48
C LYS A 60 -10.63 7.25 1.42
N CYS A 61 -9.85 6.24 1.80
CA CYS A 61 -8.68 6.41 2.66
C CYS A 61 -7.42 6.50 1.79
N GLU A 62 -6.83 7.69 1.72
CA GLU A 62 -5.58 7.94 1.00
C GLU A 62 -4.37 7.60 1.87
N ILE A 63 -3.66 6.52 1.53
CA ILE A 63 -2.57 6.00 2.37
C ILE A 63 -1.31 6.88 2.37
N THR A 64 -1.14 7.75 1.37
CA THR A 64 0.01 8.66 1.23
C THR A 64 -0.22 10.02 1.85
N ALA A 65 -1.43 10.30 2.36
CA ALA A 65 -1.73 11.56 3.03
C ALA A 65 -0.75 11.77 4.19
N GLU A 66 -0.07 12.92 4.21
CA GLU A 66 0.94 13.29 5.22
C GLU A 66 2.18 12.38 5.28
N ARG A 67 2.38 11.51 4.28
CA ARG A 67 3.49 10.54 4.21
C ARG A 67 4.32 10.72 2.94
N PRO A 68 5.12 11.80 2.86
CA PRO A 68 5.83 12.18 1.65
C PRO A 68 6.88 11.14 1.21
N LYS A 69 7.54 10.43 2.13
CA LYS A 69 8.50 9.39 1.74
C LYS A 69 7.81 8.17 1.15
N LEU A 70 6.68 7.74 1.74
CA LEU A 70 5.87 6.67 1.18
C LEU A 70 5.33 7.04 -0.21
N SER A 71 4.91 8.30 -0.41
CA SER A 71 4.50 8.79 -1.73
C SER A 71 5.64 8.70 -2.74
N ALA A 72 6.82 9.22 -2.40
CA ALA A 72 8.00 9.16 -3.25
C ALA A 72 8.41 7.72 -3.58
N TRP A 73 8.37 6.82 -2.60
CA TRP A 73 8.67 5.41 -2.81
C TRP A 73 7.69 4.76 -3.81
N ILE A 74 6.38 5.01 -3.69
CA ILE A 74 5.38 4.50 -4.64
C ILE A 74 5.62 5.07 -6.05
N GLU A 75 5.93 6.36 -6.16
CA GLU A 75 6.24 7.00 -7.45
C GLU A 75 7.45 6.36 -8.13
N GLU A 76 8.54 6.14 -7.38
CA GLU A 76 9.76 5.53 -7.89
C GLU A 76 9.57 4.06 -8.26
N MET A 77 8.80 3.32 -7.47
CA MET A 77 8.42 1.94 -7.81
C MET A 77 7.66 1.90 -9.15
N ASN A 78 6.71 2.81 -9.38
CA ASN A 78 5.96 2.87 -10.64
C ASN A 78 6.81 3.25 -11.88
N LYS A 79 8.07 3.65 -11.71
CA LYS A 79 9.03 3.87 -12.83
C LYS A 79 9.77 2.59 -13.24
N ILE A 80 9.68 1.52 -12.46
CA ILE A 80 10.37 0.26 -12.73
C ILE A 80 9.51 -0.61 -13.64
N ASP A 81 9.91 -0.75 -14.91
CA ASP A 81 9.17 -1.53 -15.92
C ASP A 81 8.84 -2.96 -15.46
N ALA A 82 9.80 -3.63 -14.80
CA ALA A 82 9.62 -4.98 -14.30
C ALA A 82 8.50 -5.09 -13.25
N TYR A 83 8.29 -4.06 -12.42
CA TYR A 83 7.17 -4.03 -11.47
C TYR A 83 5.87 -3.68 -12.18
N VAL A 84 5.87 -2.68 -13.07
CA VAL A 84 4.66 -2.23 -13.80
C VAL A 84 4.00 -3.39 -14.56
N GLN A 85 4.80 -4.27 -15.17
CA GLN A 85 4.31 -5.46 -15.88
C GLN A 85 3.62 -6.50 -14.98
N THR A 86 3.79 -6.43 -13.67
CA THR A 86 3.21 -7.38 -12.70
C THR A 86 1.93 -6.88 -12.03
N LYS A 87 1.55 -5.62 -12.27
CA LYS A 87 0.37 -5.02 -11.65
C LYS A 87 -0.90 -5.71 -12.11
N THR A 88 -1.78 -5.99 -11.16
CA THR A 88 -3.09 -6.60 -11.43
C THR A 88 -4.11 -5.50 -11.71
N ASP A 89 -5.14 -5.77 -12.52
CA ASP A 89 -6.20 -4.81 -12.78
C ASP A 89 -6.87 -4.36 -11.46
N SER A 90 -7.02 -3.04 -11.29
CA SER A 90 -7.55 -2.47 -10.04
C SER A 90 -8.97 -2.94 -9.73
N LYS A 91 -9.82 -3.18 -10.74
CA LYS A 91 -11.19 -3.66 -10.53
C LYS A 91 -11.17 -5.10 -10.06
N GLU A 92 -10.30 -5.93 -10.64
CA GLU A 92 -10.12 -7.32 -10.20
C GLU A 92 -9.69 -7.39 -8.73
N ILE A 93 -8.73 -6.54 -8.31
CA ILE A 93 -8.30 -6.45 -6.92
C ILE A 93 -9.47 -6.07 -5.99
N VAL A 94 -10.26 -5.06 -6.35
CA VAL A 94 -11.42 -4.64 -5.55
C VAL A 94 -12.44 -5.76 -5.39
N GLU A 95 -12.79 -6.45 -6.47
CA GLU A 95 -13.77 -7.54 -6.44
C GLU A 95 -13.27 -8.74 -5.63
N ILE A 96 -11.98 -9.09 -5.73
CA ILE A 96 -11.36 -10.13 -4.89
C ILE A 96 -11.48 -9.76 -3.41
N PHE A 97 -11.19 -8.51 -3.03
CA PHE A 97 -11.21 -8.08 -1.64
C PHE A 97 -12.64 -8.01 -1.08
N LYS A 98 -13.60 -7.50 -1.86
CA LYS A 98 -15.03 -7.56 -1.48
C LYS A 98 -15.46 -9.00 -1.23
N GLY A 99 -15.19 -9.90 -2.17
CA GLY A 99 -15.58 -11.31 -2.09
C GLY A 99 -14.94 -12.08 -0.93
N LYS A 100 -13.69 -11.74 -0.55
CA LYS A 100 -12.99 -12.44 0.53
C LYS A 100 -13.23 -11.87 1.92
N PHE A 101 -13.38 -10.55 2.03
CA PHE A 101 -13.31 -9.86 3.32
C PHE A 101 -14.56 -9.08 3.69
N MET A 102 -15.49 -8.86 2.75
CA MET A 102 -16.72 -8.09 3.00
C MET A 102 -18.02 -8.92 2.90
N VAL A 103 -17.94 -10.23 2.67
CA VAL A 103 -19.13 -11.10 2.46
C VAL A 103 -19.95 -11.36 3.75
N SER A 104 -19.51 -10.93 4.93
CA SER A 104 -20.26 -11.16 6.18
C SER A 104 -21.01 -9.91 6.67
N LEU A 105 -22.13 -9.56 6.03
CA LEU A 105 -23.19 -8.72 6.64
C LEU A 105 -24.62 -9.21 6.36
N TYR A 106 -24.80 -10.37 5.73
CA TYR A 106 -26.12 -10.99 5.59
C TYR A 106 -26.05 -12.48 5.95
N ASN A 107 -26.21 -12.78 7.24
CA ASN A 107 -26.76 -14.02 7.78
C ASN A 107 -27.36 -13.72 9.16
#